data_AF-A0A5C4W3L6-F1
#
_entry.id   AF-A0A5C4W3L6-F1
#
_cell.length_a   1.000
_cell.length_b   1.000
_cell.length_c   1.000
_cell.angle_alpha   90.00
_cell.angle_beta   90.00
_cell.angle_gamma   90.00
#
_symmetry.space_group_name_H-M   'P 1'
#
loop_
_entity.id
_entity.type
_entity.pdbx_description
1 polymer ?
#
loop_
_entity_poly.entity_id
_entity_poly.type
_entity_poly.pdbx_seq_one_letter_code
_entity_poly.pdbx_strand_id
1 'polypeptide(L)'
;MTPFKRPLAAAGAAVLLGLTLSACGGGGHPTDASKKEFCGGVEDVITTTNSVEGDEPTEAEWKKLQEAYGDLGDIGTPKGISDTERNGFEVIVDAITDLDYDEAKKSFGDKDGEDNIPGVSKDDEKDADKFFDYLTETCADQLGG
;
A
#
# COMPACT_ATOMS: atom_id res chain seq x y z
N MET A 1 46.94 -42.17 -20.49
CA MET A 1 46.30 -40.88 -20.81
C MET A 1 44.97 -40.81 -20.07
N THR A 2 44.90 -40.10 -18.95
CA THR A 2 43.67 -39.45 -18.44
C THR A 2 43.41 -38.20 -19.33
N PRO A 3 42.21 -37.56 -19.39
CA PRO A 3 41.09 -37.48 -18.42
C PRO A 3 39.69 -37.66 -19.10
N PHE A 4 38.54 -37.75 -18.42
CA PHE A 4 37.76 -36.62 -17.89
C PHE A 4 36.65 -37.11 -16.94
N LYS A 5 36.65 -36.51 -15.74
CA LYS A 5 35.58 -36.53 -14.74
C LYS A 5 34.46 -35.60 -15.18
N ARG A 6 33.20 -36.00 -14.95
CA ARG A 6 32.05 -35.09 -14.85
C ARG A 6 31.28 -35.42 -13.57
N PRO A 7 31.39 -34.60 -12.50
CA PRO A 7 30.42 -34.66 -11.41
C PRO A 7 29.14 -33.94 -11.87
N LEU A 8 28.06 -34.69 -12.01
CA LEU A 8 26.72 -34.11 -12.09
C LEU A 8 26.38 -33.57 -10.70
N ALA A 9 26.41 -32.25 -10.58
CA ALA A 9 25.83 -31.54 -9.46
C ALA A 9 24.31 -31.76 -9.47
N ALA A 10 23.82 -32.55 -8.53
CA ALA A 10 22.39 -32.60 -8.23
C ALA A 10 22.08 -31.45 -7.26
N ALA A 11 21.59 -30.35 -7.82
CA ALA A 11 20.94 -29.29 -7.07
C ALA A 11 19.65 -29.86 -6.45
N GLY A 12 19.50 -29.70 -5.13
CA GLY A 12 18.30 -30.06 -4.39
C GLY A 12 17.94 -28.95 -3.42
N ALA A 13 17.51 -27.81 -3.95
CA ALA A 13 16.84 -26.78 -3.18
C ALA A 13 15.35 -27.15 -3.08
N ALA A 14 14.97 -27.74 -1.96
CA ALA A 14 13.60 -27.81 -1.45
C ALA A 14 13.70 -27.15 -0.06
N VAL A 15 12.96 -26.11 0.30
CA VAL A 15 11.50 -26.00 0.33
C VAL A 15 11.17 -24.50 0.28
N LEU A 16 10.47 -24.04 -0.75
CA LEU A 16 9.73 -22.78 -0.68
C LEU A 16 8.35 -23.13 -0.12
N LEU A 17 8.15 -22.80 1.16
CA LEU A 17 6.85 -22.87 1.81
C LEU A 17 5.91 -21.90 1.08
N GLY A 18 4.78 -22.44 0.65
CA GLY A 18 3.75 -21.71 -0.08
C GLY A 18 3.15 -20.60 0.76
N LEU A 19 3.18 -19.39 0.20
CA LEU A 19 2.23 -18.34 0.54
C LEU A 19 0.95 -18.61 -0.24
N THR A 20 -0.11 -18.79 0.51
CA THR A 20 -1.47 -19.02 0.06
C THR A 20 -1.96 -17.87 -0.80
N LEU A 21 -2.49 -18.23 -1.97
CA LEU A 21 -3.09 -17.34 -2.96
C LEU A 21 -4.49 -16.89 -2.52
N SER A 22 -4.61 -15.61 -2.22
CA SER A 22 -5.81 -14.76 -2.35
C SER A 22 -5.28 -13.33 -2.18
N ALA A 23 -5.10 -12.47 -3.18
CA ALA A 23 -5.83 -12.26 -4.41
C ALA A 23 -4.90 -12.09 -5.64
N CYS A 24 -5.51 -11.82 -6.78
CA CYS A 24 -4.97 -11.92 -8.13
C CYS A 24 -4.02 -10.76 -8.49
N GLY A 25 -2.83 -11.02 -9.07
CA GLY A 25 -2.21 -10.02 -9.96
C GLY A 25 -0.73 -9.65 -9.82
N GLY A 26 0.17 -10.56 -9.41
CA GLY A 26 1.55 -10.55 -9.91
C GLY A 26 2.37 -9.25 -9.76
N GLY A 27 2.80 -8.95 -8.53
CA GLY A 27 3.77 -7.89 -8.25
C GLY A 27 3.34 -7.00 -7.09
N GLY A 28 3.01 -7.61 -5.93
CA GLY A 28 2.62 -6.83 -4.75
C GLY A 28 3.72 -5.86 -4.31
N HIS A 29 3.32 -4.83 -3.58
CA HIS A 29 4.20 -3.79 -3.08
C HIS A 29 5.41 -4.36 -2.30
N PRO A 30 6.56 -3.66 -2.24
CA PRO A 30 7.69 -4.14 -1.44
C PRO A 30 7.32 -4.37 0.04
N THR A 31 8.02 -5.30 0.70
CA THR A 31 7.75 -5.70 2.11
C THR A 31 8.94 -5.45 3.01
N ASP A 32 9.94 -4.71 2.54
CA ASP A 32 11.24 -4.55 3.18
C ASP A 32 11.69 -3.11 3.35
N ALA A 33 10.76 -2.16 3.20
CA ALA A 33 11.01 -0.75 3.47
C ALA A 33 11.55 -0.55 4.88
N SER A 34 12.48 0.40 5.05
CA SER A 34 12.81 0.84 6.40
C SER A 34 11.62 1.64 6.97
N LYS A 35 11.46 1.62 8.30
CA LYS A 35 10.45 2.45 8.99
C LYS A 35 10.54 3.92 8.58
N LYS A 36 11.75 4.43 8.37
CA LYS A 36 11.99 5.82 7.98
C LYS A 36 11.50 6.11 6.56
N GLU A 37 11.77 5.24 5.60
CA GLU A 37 11.30 5.41 4.22
C GLU A 37 9.80 5.32 4.15
N PHE A 38 9.21 4.31 4.80
CA PHE A 38 7.76 4.14 4.87
C PHE A 38 7.06 5.36 5.49
N CYS A 39 7.48 5.80 6.68
CA CYS A 39 6.86 6.96 7.32
C CYS A 39 7.10 8.27 6.58
N GLY A 40 8.20 8.38 5.82
CA GLY A 40 8.42 9.51 4.90
C GLY A 40 7.39 9.52 3.76
N GLY A 41 7.14 8.37 3.13
CA GLY A 41 6.09 8.26 2.11
C GLY A 41 4.70 8.56 2.65
N VAL A 42 4.40 8.15 3.89
CA VAL A 42 3.14 8.48 4.58
C VAL A 42 3.03 9.99 4.82
N GLU A 43 4.11 10.64 5.26
CA GLU A 43 4.15 12.11 5.43
C GLU A 43 3.92 12.85 4.11
N ASP A 44 4.47 12.35 2.99
CA ASP A 44 4.28 12.91 1.66
C ASP A 44 2.81 12.77 1.19
N VAL A 45 2.18 11.61 1.44
CA VAL A 45 0.75 11.41 1.19
C VAL A 45 -0.09 12.40 2.00
N ILE A 46 0.17 12.54 3.30
CA ILE A 46 -0.59 13.46 4.17
C ILE A 46 -0.39 14.91 3.75
N THR A 47 0.84 15.30 3.40
CA THR A 47 1.14 16.63 2.89
C THR A 47 0.39 16.91 1.59
N THR A 48 0.32 15.92 0.71
CA THR A 48 -0.42 16.02 -0.56
C THR A 48 -1.92 16.16 -0.30
N THR A 49 -2.49 15.32 0.57
CA THR A 49 -3.89 15.39 0.99
C THR A 49 -4.25 16.73 1.61
N ASN A 50 -3.41 17.27 2.51
CA ASN A 50 -3.62 18.57 3.13
C ASN A 50 -3.44 19.76 2.16
N SER A 51 -2.82 19.54 0.99
CA SER A 51 -2.66 20.57 -0.04
C SER A 51 -3.87 20.73 -0.94
N VAL A 52 -4.80 19.77 -0.92
CA VAL A 52 -6.07 19.83 -1.64
C VAL A 52 -6.99 20.82 -0.94
N GLU A 53 -7.55 21.76 -1.71
CA GLU A 53 -8.46 22.77 -1.16
C GLU A 53 -9.93 22.37 -1.36
N GLY A 54 -10.71 22.34 -0.26
CA GLY A 54 -12.15 22.08 -0.30
C GLY A 54 -12.55 20.61 -0.15
N ASP A 55 -13.85 20.33 -0.30
CA ASP A 55 -14.43 18.99 -0.08
C ASP A 55 -14.33 18.07 -1.32
N GLU A 56 -13.98 18.63 -2.48
CA GLU A 56 -13.89 17.94 -3.76
C GLU A 56 -12.57 18.33 -4.46
N PRO A 57 -11.58 17.42 -4.57
CA PRO A 57 -10.38 17.71 -5.34
C PRO A 57 -10.72 17.92 -6.82
N THR A 58 -9.98 18.82 -7.47
CA THR A 58 -9.93 18.88 -8.94
C THR A 58 -9.29 17.60 -9.51
N GLU A 59 -9.49 17.32 -10.79
CA GLU A 59 -8.84 16.18 -11.47
C GLU A 59 -7.32 16.21 -11.34
N ALA A 60 -6.73 17.41 -11.38
CA ALA A 60 -5.29 17.60 -11.22
C ALA A 60 -4.82 17.31 -9.79
N GLU A 61 -5.64 17.64 -8.78
CA GLU A 61 -5.35 17.32 -7.37
C GLU A 61 -5.55 15.83 -7.10
N TRP A 62 -6.60 15.22 -7.65
CA TRP A 62 -6.81 13.77 -7.58
C TRP A 62 -5.59 13.03 -8.14
N LYS A 63 -5.10 13.43 -9.31
CA LYS A 63 -3.90 12.83 -9.90
C LYS A 63 -2.67 12.94 -8.99
N LYS A 64 -2.48 14.06 -8.28
CA LYS A 64 -1.39 14.19 -7.31
C LYS A 64 -1.55 13.24 -6.13
N LEU A 65 -2.78 13.04 -5.65
CA LEU A 65 -3.06 12.03 -4.63
C LEU A 65 -2.69 10.64 -5.14
N GLN A 66 -3.12 10.28 -6.35
CA GLN A 66 -2.75 9.00 -6.96
C GLN A 66 -1.24 8.83 -7.09
N GLU A 67 -0.52 9.88 -7.51
CA GLU A 67 0.94 9.86 -7.57
C GLU A 67 1.56 9.64 -6.17
N ALA A 68 1.10 10.34 -5.14
CA ALA A 68 1.60 10.17 -3.78
C ALA A 68 1.31 8.76 -3.20
N TYR A 69 0.11 8.22 -3.42
CA TYR A 69 -0.21 6.85 -3.02
C TYR A 69 0.56 5.80 -3.83
N GLY A 70 0.80 6.05 -5.12
CA GLY A 70 1.64 5.21 -5.96
C GLY A 70 3.09 5.19 -5.49
N ASP A 71 3.66 6.34 -5.16
CA ASP A 71 5.01 6.45 -4.58
C ASP A 71 5.10 5.72 -3.24
N LEU A 72 4.08 5.84 -2.38
CA LEU A 72 3.98 5.07 -1.13
C LEU A 72 3.89 3.56 -1.40
N GLY A 73 3.14 3.16 -2.43
CA GLY A 73 3.07 1.79 -2.94
C GLY A 73 4.44 1.26 -3.39
N ASP A 74 5.22 2.05 -4.11
CA ASP A 74 6.55 1.69 -4.59
C ASP A 74 7.58 1.61 -3.44
N ILE A 75 7.39 2.39 -2.37
CA ILE A 75 8.15 2.23 -1.12
C ILE A 75 7.78 0.90 -0.45
N GLY A 76 6.48 0.59 -0.39
CA GLY A 76 5.95 -0.60 0.26
C GLY A 76 5.99 -0.52 1.80
N THR A 77 5.80 -1.64 2.47
CA THR A 77 5.65 -1.68 3.93
C THR A 77 6.92 -2.14 4.64
N PRO A 78 7.08 -1.82 5.94
CA PRO A 78 8.18 -2.36 6.74
C PRO A 78 8.07 -3.87 6.96
N LYS A 79 9.21 -4.50 7.27
CA LYS A 79 9.23 -5.89 7.75
C LYS A 79 8.51 -5.98 9.09
N GLY A 80 7.61 -6.95 9.22
CA GLY A 80 6.93 -7.26 10.49
C GLY A 80 5.64 -6.49 10.74
N ILE A 81 5.14 -5.73 9.75
CA ILE A 81 3.72 -5.37 9.67
C ILE A 81 2.87 -6.64 9.68
N SER A 82 1.69 -6.62 10.31
CA SER A 82 0.80 -7.79 10.31
C SER A 82 0.14 -7.97 8.94
N ASP A 83 -0.30 -9.19 8.61
CA ASP A 83 -0.96 -9.48 7.33
C ASP A 83 -2.22 -8.62 7.13
N THR A 84 -2.94 -8.31 8.21
CA THR A 84 -4.13 -7.45 8.19
C THR A 84 -3.79 -5.99 7.90
N GLU A 85 -2.81 -5.43 8.60
CA GLU A 85 -2.33 -4.06 8.35
C GLU A 85 -1.75 -3.94 6.94
N ARG A 86 -1.06 -4.99 6.48
CA ARG A 86 -0.55 -5.08 5.12
C ARG A 86 -1.68 -5.10 4.09
N ASN A 87 -2.71 -5.92 4.30
CA ASN A 87 -3.86 -5.95 3.39
C ASN A 87 -4.53 -4.58 3.32
N GLY A 88 -4.70 -3.89 4.46
CA GLY A 88 -5.23 -2.52 4.49
C GLY A 88 -4.40 -1.54 3.67
N PHE A 89 -3.08 -1.61 3.77
CA PHE A 89 -2.18 -0.82 2.93
C PHE A 89 -2.42 -1.06 1.44
N GLU A 90 -2.42 -2.34 1.00
CA GLU A 90 -2.56 -2.70 -0.41
C GLU A 90 -3.93 -2.26 -0.94
N VAL A 91 -4.99 -2.52 -0.19
CA VAL A 91 -6.37 -2.09 -0.52
C VAL A 91 -6.43 -0.59 -0.76
N ILE A 92 -5.86 0.22 0.15
CA ILE A 92 -5.95 1.68 0.04
C ILE A 92 -5.13 2.18 -1.15
N VAL A 93 -3.89 1.71 -1.28
CA VAL A 93 -3.00 2.15 -2.35
C VAL A 93 -3.58 1.77 -3.71
N ASP A 94 -4.01 0.53 -3.89
CA ASP A 94 -4.61 0.06 -5.14
C ASP A 94 -5.93 0.79 -5.41
N ALA A 95 -6.80 0.95 -4.42
CA ALA A 95 -8.07 1.66 -4.59
C ALA A 95 -7.85 3.10 -5.07
N ILE A 96 -6.96 3.87 -4.45
CA ILE A 96 -6.73 5.26 -4.87
C ILE A 96 -6.05 5.32 -6.23
N THR A 97 -5.04 4.49 -6.49
CA THR A 97 -4.26 4.54 -7.72
C THR A 97 -5.02 4.04 -8.95
N ASP A 98 -5.92 3.08 -8.79
CA ASP A 98 -6.74 2.53 -9.89
C ASP A 98 -8.06 3.27 -10.11
N LEU A 99 -8.56 4.03 -9.13
CA LEU A 99 -9.85 4.72 -9.23
C LEU A 99 -9.77 5.97 -10.10
N ASP A 100 -10.50 5.98 -11.21
CA ASP A 100 -10.57 7.15 -12.08
C ASP A 100 -11.32 8.32 -11.41
N TYR A 101 -11.03 9.53 -11.88
CA TYR A 101 -11.58 10.75 -11.27
C TYR A 101 -13.11 10.84 -11.36
N ASP A 102 -13.73 10.34 -12.44
CA ASP A 102 -15.19 10.38 -12.59
C ASP A 102 -15.89 9.46 -11.59
N GLU A 103 -15.29 8.31 -11.28
CA GLU A 103 -15.73 7.42 -10.22
C GLU A 103 -15.45 8.02 -8.82
N ALA A 104 -14.24 8.54 -8.60
CA ALA A 104 -13.84 9.14 -7.32
C ALA A 104 -14.75 10.31 -6.90
N LYS A 105 -15.19 11.12 -7.86
CA LYS A 105 -16.17 12.20 -7.64
C LYS A 105 -17.49 11.75 -7.02
N LYS A 106 -17.90 10.51 -7.23
CA LYS A 106 -19.13 9.98 -6.61
C LYS A 106 -18.98 9.83 -5.10
N SER A 107 -17.76 9.73 -4.60
CA SER A 107 -17.43 9.61 -3.19
C SER A 107 -17.13 10.97 -2.54
N PHE A 108 -16.84 12.00 -3.33
CA PHE A 108 -16.58 13.34 -2.80
C PHE A 108 -17.88 14.03 -2.38
N GLY A 109 -17.88 14.65 -1.19
CA GLY A 109 -19.00 15.45 -0.71
C GLY A 109 -20.25 14.67 -0.26
N ASP A 110 -20.19 13.34 -0.16
CA ASP A 110 -21.29 12.54 0.38
C ASP A 110 -21.49 12.87 1.87
N LYS A 111 -22.62 13.50 2.19
CA LYS A 111 -22.94 14.05 3.54
C LYS A 111 -23.21 12.97 4.59
N ASP A 112 -23.26 11.72 4.18
CA ASP A 112 -23.36 10.56 5.07
C ASP A 112 -22.01 10.11 5.65
N GLY A 113 -20.92 10.87 5.45
CA GLY A 113 -19.90 11.16 6.48
C GLY A 113 -19.32 10.01 7.33
N GLU A 114 -19.36 8.77 6.88
CA GLU A 114 -18.69 7.65 7.52
C GLU A 114 -17.46 7.37 6.66
N ASP A 115 -16.27 7.78 7.13
CA ASP A 115 -14.95 7.15 7.01
C ASP A 115 -14.56 6.33 5.75
N ASN A 116 -15.25 6.52 4.62
CA ASN A 116 -15.15 5.66 3.45
C ASN A 116 -14.09 6.19 2.51
N ILE A 117 -13.02 5.42 2.36
CA ILE A 117 -11.96 5.67 1.38
C ILE A 117 -12.54 5.38 -0.01
N PRO A 118 -12.42 6.31 -0.99
CA PRO A 118 -12.93 6.07 -2.34
C PRO A 118 -12.42 4.76 -2.93
N GLY A 119 -13.32 3.91 -3.43
CA GLY A 119 -12.99 2.63 -4.06
C GLY A 119 -12.78 1.45 -3.09
N VAL A 120 -12.83 1.69 -1.77
CA VAL A 120 -12.70 0.63 -0.75
C VAL A 120 -14.07 0.06 -0.40
N SER A 121 -14.14 -1.26 -0.19
CA SER A 121 -15.37 -1.94 0.22
C SER A 121 -15.51 -1.98 1.74
N LYS A 122 -16.75 -2.15 2.23
CA LYS A 122 -17.04 -2.31 3.68
C LYS A 122 -16.34 -3.48 4.36
N ASP A 123 -16.03 -4.52 3.59
CA ASP A 123 -15.30 -5.66 4.14
C ASP A 123 -13.81 -5.34 4.29
N ASP A 124 -13.27 -4.47 3.42
CA ASP A 124 -11.87 -4.05 3.41
C ASP A 124 -11.60 -2.82 4.31
N GLU A 125 -12.63 -2.03 4.63
CA GLU A 125 -12.55 -0.88 5.57
C GLU A 125 -11.92 -1.28 6.91
N LYS A 126 -12.19 -2.47 7.43
CA LYS A 126 -11.60 -2.92 8.71
C LYS A 126 -10.09 -3.11 8.64
N ASP A 127 -9.59 -3.55 7.49
CA ASP A 127 -8.17 -3.75 7.28
C ASP A 127 -7.50 -2.40 7.05
N ALA A 128 -8.17 -1.49 6.31
CA ALA A 128 -7.79 -0.09 6.19
C ALA A 128 -7.70 0.62 7.55
N ASP A 129 -8.67 0.43 8.44
CA ASP A 129 -8.65 0.96 9.81
C ASP A 129 -7.45 0.42 10.60
N LYS A 130 -7.18 -0.88 10.50
CA LYS A 130 -6.01 -1.49 11.16
C LYS A 130 -4.70 -0.93 10.62
N PHE A 131 -4.65 -0.64 9.33
CA PHE A 131 -3.51 0.05 8.73
C PHE A 131 -3.35 1.48 9.28
N PHE A 132 -4.44 2.26 9.38
CA PHE A 132 -4.38 3.60 9.97
C PHE A 132 -3.96 3.57 11.45
N ASP A 133 -4.50 2.65 12.25
CA ASP A 133 -4.05 2.41 13.64
C ASP A 133 -2.53 2.21 13.68
N TYR A 134 -2.01 1.32 12.82
CA TYR A 134 -0.59 1.05 12.69
C TYR A 134 0.21 2.29 12.30
N LEU A 135 -0.29 3.13 11.39
CA LEU A 135 0.36 4.39 11.00
C LEU A 135 0.48 5.35 12.19
N THR A 136 -0.57 5.48 13.01
CA THR A 136 -0.54 6.38 14.17
C THR A 136 0.48 5.94 15.21
N GLU A 137 0.67 4.64 15.42
CA GLU A 137 1.65 4.11 16.37
C GLU A 137 3.07 4.11 15.78
N THR A 138 3.19 3.70 14.52
CA THR A 138 4.48 3.52 13.86
C THR A 138 5.08 4.87 13.48
N CYS A 139 4.31 5.76 12.88
CA CYS A 139 4.79 7.03 12.36
C CYS A 139 4.49 8.23 13.26
N ALA A 140 4.16 7.99 14.55
CA ALA A 140 3.85 9.05 15.52
C ALA A 140 4.83 10.24 15.49
N ASP A 141 6.13 9.96 15.41
CA ASP A 141 7.19 10.98 15.39
C ASP A 141 7.11 11.90 14.17
N GLN A 142 6.63 11.39 13.02
CA GLN A 142 6.45 12.14 11.78
C GLN A 142 5.09 12.86 11.74
N LEU A 143 4.07 12.30 12.39
CA LEU A 143 2.71 12.82 12.41
C LEU A 143 2.48 13.90 13.49
N GLY A 144 3.54 14.34 14.18
CA GLY A 144 3.49 15.42 15.17
C GLY A 144 3.17 14.99 16.60
N GLY A 145 3.48 13.73 16.95
CA GLY A 145 3.44 13.21 18.32
C GLY A 145 4.48 13.82 19.27
#